data_AF-A0A1W1YVX4-F1
#
_entry.id   AF-A0A1W1YVX4-F1
#
_cell.length_a   1.000
_cell.length_b   1.000
_cell.length_c   1.000
_cell.angle_alpha   90.00
_cell.angle_beta   90.00
_cell.angle_gamma   90.00
#
_symmetry.space_group_name_H-M   'P 1'
#
loop_
_entity.id
_entity.type
_entity.pdbx_description
1 polymer ?
#
loop_
_entity_poly.entity_id
_entity_poly.type
_entity_poly.pdbx_seq_one_letter_code
_entity_poly.pdbx_strand_id
1 'polypeptide(L)'
;MNTESKKKAPQVKEIVKPFVRGDALDENTAKGSLKFFGTLVVIILVSFIACSATAFGSTVLRLGLNLAVIAVQMMLYFNFGTNYGTDAVSRGEILYTRKERNQEYSESERKVCYHPAKGFINAAIGTLPILIPALILAFRTTVLTTEAGTLPSWMQAYAGRSEIGDALINYTQPEAMNAVDYIRALIRICIMPFVNVIGHDNSNGMFLLERISPLIVMLPSVFFGFGYMSGKKIRTRIHTVISENDKSRIRKEKKRIRKQNNQVRRREPEQLN
;
A
#
# COMPACT_ATOMS: atom_id res chain seq x y z
N MET A 1 8.92 49.79 16.49
CA MET A 1 8.18 48.63 15.95
C MET A 1 9.12 47.43 16.05
N ASN A 2 9.08 46.71 17.18
CA ASN A 2 10.02 45.63 17.49
C ASN A 2 9.65 44.38 16.71
N THR A 3 10.45 44.02 15.71
CA THR A 3 10.35 42.72 15.05
C THR A 3 11.03 41.67 15.92
N GLU A 4 10.22 40.92 16.68
CA GLU A 4 10.66 39.72 17.37
C GLU A 4 11.24 38.72 16.35
N SER A 5 12.54 38.45 16.47
CA SER A 5 13.20 37.35 15.76
C SER A 5 12.60 36.04 16.25
N LYS A 6 11.80 35.36 15.42
CA LYS A 6 11.35 33.98 15.66
C LYS A 6 12.58 33.10 15.93
N LYS A 7 12.77 32.70 17.19
CA LYS A 7 13.74 31.68 17.59
C LYS A 7 13.43 30.40 16.80
N LYS A 8 14.29 30.06 15.83
CA LYS A 8 14.26 28.75 15.16
C LYS A 8 14.39 27.67 16.24
N ALA A 9 13.41 26.78 16.31
CA ALA A 9 13.45 25.63 17.20
C ALA A 9 14.78 24.86 16.99
N PRO A 10 15.44 24.37 18.05
CA PRO A 10 16.71 23.69 17.92
C PRO A 10 16.51 22.46 17.02
N GLN A 11 17.21 22.45 15.89
CA GLN A 11 17.18 21.31 14.97
C GLN A 11 17.76 20.09 15.69
N VAL A 12 16.91 19.10 15.90
CA VAL A 12 17.28 17.81 16.47
C VAL A 12 18.33 17.19 15.55
N LYS A 13 19.55 16.96 16.06
CA LYS A 13 20.60 16.28 15.29
C LYS A 13 20.12 14.86 14.96
N GLU A 14 19.94 14.59 13.68
CA GLU A 14 19.51 13.29 13.18
C GLU A 14 20.59 12.22 13.48
N ILE A 15 20.19 11.09 14.09
CA ILE A 15 21.11 10.00 14.47
C ILE A 15 20.94 8.87 13.47
N VAL A 16 21.82 8.86 12.48
CA VAL A 16 21.92 7.77 11.49
C VAL A 16 22.85 6.70 12.04
N LYS A 17 22.30 5.51 12.34
CA LYS A 17 23.13 4.35 12.66
C LYS A 17 23.68 3.72 11.37
N PRO A 18 24.96 3.29 11.36
CA PRO A 18 25.48 2.49 10.27
C PRO A 18 24.77 1.14 10.20
N PHE A 19 24.57 0.62 8.99
CA PHE A 19 23.95 -0.67 8.73
C PHE A 19 24.60 -1.33 7.51
N VAL A 20 24.62 -2.66 7.49
CA VAL A 20 25.08 -3.44 6.34
C VAL A 20 24.01 -3.44 5.25
N ARG A 21 24.39 -3.20 4.00
CA ARG A 21 23.47 -3.28 2.84
C ARG A 21 23.35 -4.72 2.35
N GLY A 22 22.13 -5.07 1.94
CA GLY A 22 21.83 -6.34 1.28
C GLY A 22 21.81 -6.20 -0.24
N ASP A 23 21.44 -7.29 -0.90
CA ASP A 23 21.28 -7.33 -2.36
C ASP A 23 19.82 -7.04 -2.75
N ALA A 24 19.64 -6.69 -4.03
CA ALA A 24 18.31 -6.40 -4.58
C ALA A 24 17.46 -7.67 -4.74
N LEU A 25 18.10 -8.81 -4.98
CA LEU A 25 17.49 -10.12 -5.22
C LEU A 25 18.09 -11.14 -4.25
N ASP A 26 17.20 -11.83 -3.54
CA ASP A 26 17.57 -12.86 -2.58
C ASP A 26 16.70 -14.10 -2.76
N GLU A 27 17.13 -15.20 -2.14
CA GLU A 27 16.32 -16.41 -1.99
C GLU A 27 14.97 -16.16 -1.30
N ASN A 28 14.89 -15.13 -0.45
CA ASN A 28 13.66 -14.70 0.22
C ASN A 28 12.74 -13.82 -0.64
N THR A 29 13.15 -13.43 -1.86
CA THR A 29 12.34 -12.60 -2.77
C THR A 29 11.02 -13.28 -3.12
N ALA A 30 11.02 -14.59 -3.38
CA ALA A 30 9.79 -15.34 -3.68
C ALA A 30 8.81 -15.30 -2.49
N LYS A 31 9.30 -15.58 -1.28
CA LYS A 31 8.49 -15.54 -0.05
C LYS A 31 7.98 -14.14 0.27
N GLY A 32 8.80 -13.11 0.03
CA GLY A 32 8.41 -11.71 0.18
C GLY A 32 7.31 -11.29 -0.81
N SER A 33 7.44 -11.73 -2.06
CA SER A 33 6.47 -11.47 -3.13
C SER A 33 5.14 -12.18 -2.85
N LEU A 34 5.17 -13.41 -2.35
CA LEU A 34 3.96 -14.15 -1.97
C LEU A 34 3.21 -13.48 -0.81
N LYS A 35 3.94 -12.98 0.20
CA LYS A 35 3.33 -12.20 1.30
C LYS A 35 2.70 -10.91 0.79
N PHE A 36 3.37 -10.22 -0.14
CA PHE A 36 2.81 -9.02 -0.77
C PHE A 36 1.55 -9.36 -1.57
N PHE A 37 1.57 -10.41 -2.39
CA PHE A 37 0.41 -10.89 -3.13
C PHE A 37 -0.77 -11.23 -2.21
N GLY A 38 -0.54 -11.96 -1.12
CA GLY A 38 -1.58 -12.25 -0.13
C GLY A 38 -2.15 -10.99 0.51
N THR A 39 -1.30 -10.02 0.86
CA THR A 39 -1.74 -8.71 1.37
C THR A 39 -2.60 -7.96 0.35
N LEU A 40 -2.19 -8.00 -0.91
CA LEU A 40 -2.89 -7.36 -2.02
C LEU A 40 -4.28 -7.98 -2.23
N VAL A 41 -4.40 -9.31 -2.23
CA VAL A 41 -5.69 -10.01 -2.35
C VAL A 41 -6.63 -9.64 -1.20
N VAL A 42 -6.14 -9.63 0.05
CA VAL A 42 -6.95 -9.25 1.22
C VAL A 42 -7.46 -7.82 1.09
N ILE A 43 -6.59 -6.87 0.72
CA ILE A 43 -6.97 -5.47 0.55
C ILE A 43 -7.97 -5.31 -0.60
N ILE A 44 -7.82 -6.04 -1.71
CA ILE A 44 -8.79 -6.05 -2.81
C ILE A 44 -10.15 -6.53 -2.31
N LEU A 45 -10.21 -7.64 -1.59
CA LEU A 45 -11.47 -8.18 -1.06
C LEU A 45 -12.15 -7.20 -0.09
N VAL A 46 -11.40 -6.59 0.83
CA VAL A 46 -11.94 -5.58 1.76
C VAL A 46 -12.42 -4.35 0.99
N SER A 47 -11.67 -3.89 0.00
CA SER A 47 -12.04 -2.75 -0.83
C SER A 47 -13.28 -3.04 -1.67
N PHE A 48 -13.40 -4.26 -2.21
CA PHE A 48 -14.57 -4.71 -2.94
C PHE A 48 -15.83 -4.66 -2.07
N ILE A 49 -15.76 -5.20 -0.84
CA ILE A 49 -16.90 -5.18 0.12
C ILE A 49 -17.25 -3.73 0.51
N ALA A 50 -16.25 -2.88 0.74
CA ALA A 50 -16.48 -1.46 1.05
C ALA A 50 -17.13 -0.72 -0.14
N CYS A 51 -16.69 -1.01 -1.36
CA CYS A 51 -17.21 -0.42 -2.59
C CYS A 51 -18.63 -0.92 -2.92
N SER A 52 -18.96 -2.18 -2.62
CA SER A 52 -20.33 -2.67 -2.78
C SER A 52 -21.30 -2.02 -1.80
N ALA A 53 -20.85 -1.72 -0.56
CA ALA A 53 -21.66 -1.03 0.44
C ALA A 53 -21.86 0.47 0.14
N THR A 54 -21.00 1.06 -0.69
CA THR A 54 -21.00 2.50 -1.01
C THR A 54 -21.60 2.82 -2.38
N ALA A 55 -22.36 1.88 -2.95
CA ALA A 55 -23.15 2.07 -4.17
C ALA A 55 -24.39 2.95 -3.92
N PHE A 56 -24.18 4.18 -3.46
CA PHE A 56 -25.24 5.15 -3.23
C PHE A 56 -25.75 5.74 -4.55
N GLY A 57 -27.04 6.08 -4.59
CA GLY A 57 -27.65 6.78 -5.72
C GLY A 57 -27.15 8.22 -5.89
N SER A 58 -26.57 8.83 -4.84
CA SER A 58 -25.97 10.16 -4.92
C SER A 58 -24.54 10.09 -5.49
N THR A 59 -24.32 10.73 -6.63
CA THR A 59 -23.03 10.79 -7.33
C THR A 59 -21.91 11.38 -6.46
N VAL A 60 -22.20 12.44 -5.70
CA VAL A 60 -21.21 13.11 -4.85
C VAL A 60 -20.74 12.20 -3.72
N LEU A 61 -21.68 11.51 -3.06
CA LEU A 61 -21.36 10.60 -1.96
C LEU A 61 -20.62 9.36 -2.45
N ARG A 62 -21.05 8.79 -3.59
CA ARG A 62 -20.36 7.68 -4.25
C ARG A 62 -18.92 8.04 -4.60
N LEU A 63 -18.71 9.21 -5.23
CA LEU A 63 -17.39 9.68 -5.61
C LEU A 63 -16.50 9.90 -4.37
N GLY A 64 -16.98 10.65 -3.38
CA GLY A 64 -16.22 10.98 -2.18
C GLY A 64 -15.79 9.73 -1.39
N LEU A 65 -16.70 8.77 -1.20
CA LEU A 65 -16.39 7.55 -0.46
C LEU A 65 -15.45 6.60 -1.22
N ASN A 66 -15.65 6.40 -2.54
CA ASN A 66 -14.76 5.53 -3.30
C ASN A 66 -13.35 6.14 -3.44
N LEU A 67 -13.23 7.47 -3.55
CA LEU A 67 -11.93 8.14 -3.47
C LEU A 67 -11.27 7.97 -2.10
N ALA A 68 -12.04 8.04 -1.02
CA ALA A 68 -11.53 7.77 0.32
C ALA A 68 -11.03 6.32 0.46
N VAL A 69 -11.75 5.34 -0.08
CA VAL A 69 -11.32 3.93 -0.11
C VAL A 69 -10.01 3.77 -0.87
N ILE A 70 -9.87 4.39 -2.05
CA ILE A 70 -8.62 4.38 -2.83
C ILE A 70 -7.48 5.01 -2.02
N ALA A 71 -7.71 6.17 -1.38
CA ALA A 71 -6.69 6.84 -0.59
C ALA A 71 -6.23 5.99 0.60
N VAL A 72 -7.17 5.37 1.32
CA VAL A 72 -6.88 4.45 2.44
C VAL A 72 -6.10 3.24 1.93
N GLN A 73 -6.51 2.66 0.80
CA GLN A 73 -5.81 1.53 0.18
C GLN A 73 -4.35 1.87 -0.13
N MET A 74 -4.08 3.02 -0.79
CA MET A 74 -2.72 3.45 -1.10
C MET A 74 -1.90 3.75 0.17
N MET A 75 -2.53 4.35 1.19
CA MET A 75 -1.91 4.59 2.49
C MET A 75 -1.53 3.28 3.18
N LEU A 76 -2.38 2.26 3.12
CA LEU A 76 -2.08 0.93 3.68
C LEU A 76 -0.87 0.30 2.99
N TYR A 77 -0.82 0.29 1.65
CA TYR A 77 0.34 -0.24 0.91
C TYR A 77 1.63 0.50 1.24
N PHE A 78 1.57 1.83 1.36
CA PHE A 78 2.70 2.63 1.81
C PHE A 78 3.15 2.22 3.23
N ASN A 79 2.21 2.09 4.17
CA ASN A 79 2.51 1.69 5.55
C ASN A 79 3.11 0.28 5.63
N PHE A 80 2.55 -0.69 4.90
CA PHE A 80 3.16 -2.02 4.79
C PHE A 80 4.59 -1.92 4.26
N GLY A 81 4.80 -1.19 3.16
CA GLY A 81 6.12 -0.92 2.61
C GLY A 81 7.08 -0.37 3.68
N THR A 82 6.66 0.66 4.42
CA THR A 82 7.48 1.26 5.48
C THR A 82 7.89 0.27 6.55
N ASN A 83 6.97 -0.59 7.02
CA ASN A 83 7.26 -1.59 8.05
C ASN A 83 8.28 -2.63 7.55
N TYR A 84 8.12 -3.12 6.33
CA TYR A 84 9.10 -4.04 5.73
C TYR A 84 10.47 -3.37 5.52
N GLY A 85 10.48 -2.08 5.17
CA GLY A 85 11.70 -1.27 5.05
C GLY A 85 12.41 -1.07 6.38
N THR A 86 11.68 -0.71 7.44
CA THR A 86 12.24 -0.54 8.79
C THR A 86 12.83 -1.83 9.33
N ASP A 87 12.16 -2.96 9.11
CA ASP A 87 12.65 -4.27 9.54
C ASP A 87 13.94 -4.68 8.81
N ALA A 88 14.01 -4.40 7.50
CA ALA A 88 15.20 -4.68 6.72
C ALA A 88 16.41 -3.83 7.15
N VAL A 89 16.19 -2.56 7.53
CA VAL A 89 17.24 -1.70 8.10
C VAL A 89 17.65 -2.20 9.49
N SER A 90 16.68 -2.58 10.32
CA SER A 90 16.93 -3.13 11.66
C SER A 90 17.82 -4.39 11.60
N ARG A 91 17.56 -5.30 10.65
CA ARG A 91 18.44 -6.46 10.40
C ARG A 91 19.87 -6.03 10.02
N GLY A 92 20.01 -5.03 9.17
CA GLY A 92 21.30 -4.46 8.78
C GLY A 92 22.07 -3.81 9.94
N GLU A 93 21.37 -3.20 10.91
CA GLU A 93 21.96 -2.64 12.14
C GLU A 93 22.47 -3.76 13.07
N ILE A 94 21.72 -4.86 13.20
CA ILE A 94 22.12 -6.02 13.99
C ILE A 94 23.38 -6.66 13.42
N LEU A 95 23.41 -6.87 12.10
CA LEU A 95 24.58 -7.41 11.40
C LEU A 95 25.79 -6.49 11.50
N TYR A 96 25.58 -5.17 11.44
CA TYR A 96 26.65 -4.22 11.67
C TYR A 96 27.22 -4.33 13.10
N THR A 97 26.36 -4.49 14.11
CA THR A 97 26.80 -4.67 15.51
C THR A 97 27.58 -5.97 15.71
N ARG A 98 27.19 -7.06 15.01
CA ARG A 98 27.93 -8.34 15.02
C ARG A 98 29.30 -8.19 14.37
N LYS A 99 29.37 -7.46 13.25
CA LYS A 99 30.62 -7.14 12.56
C LYS A 99 31.58 -6.37 13.47
N GLU A 100 31.09 -5.38 14.23
CA GLU A 100 31.92 -4.63 15.20
C GLU A 100 32.43 -5.52 16.35
N ARG A 101 31.75 -6.62 16.65
CA ARG A 101 32.15 -7.61 17.66
C ARG A 101 33.04 -8.73 17.11
N ASN A 102 33.53 -8.60 15.86
CA ASN A 102 34.29 -9.63 15.14
C ASN A 102 33.57 -11.00 15.10
N GLN A 103 32.23 -11.00 15.08
CA GLN A 103 31.45 -12.21 14.88
C GLN A 103 31.23 -12.44 13.38
N GLU A 104 31.52 -13.65 12.91
CA GLU A 104 31.23 -14.03 11.53
C GLU A 104 29.72 -14.07 11.27
N TYR A 105 29.32 -13.69 10.06
CA TYR A 105 27.94 -13.77 9.59
C TYR A 105 27.92 -14.33 8.17
N SER A 106 26.89 -15.11 7.86
CA SER A 106 26.74 -15.72 6.54
C SER A 106 26.39 -14.68 5.47
N GLU A 107 26.81 -14.93 4.22
CA GLU A 107 26.40 -14.11 3.08
C GLU A 107 24.87 -14.12 2.88
N SER A 108 24.18 -15.20 3.26
CA SER A 108 22.73 -15.26 3.19
C SER A 108 22.07 -14.25 4.14
N GLU A 109 22.62 -14.04 5.34
CA GLU A 109 22.13 -13.03 6.29
C GLU A 109 22.37 -11.60 5.78
N ARG A 110 23.51 -11.36 5.13
CA ARG A 110 23.83 -10.07 4.50
C ARG A 110 22.79 -9.72 3.44
N LYS A 111 22.49 -10.67 2.55
CA LYS A 111 21.55 -10.49 1.44
C LYS A 111 20.19 -9.99 1.91
N VAL A 112 19.67 -10.54 3.03
CA VAL A 112 18.37 -10.17 3.61
C VAL A 112 18.26 -8.71 4.08
N CYS A 113 19.39 -8.01 4.26
CA CYS A 113 19.43 -6.61 4.66
C CYS A 113 18.75 -5.66 3.66
N TYR A 114 18.61 -4.41 4.07
CA TYR A 114 17.97 -3.37 3.28
C TYR A 114 18.71 -3.07 1.98
N HIS A 115 17.95 -3.05 0.88
CA HIS A 115 18.33 -2.51 -0.42
C HIS A 115 17.15 -1.76 -1.04
N PRO A 116 17.30 -0.50 -1.51
CA PRO A 116 16.17 0.35 -1.92
C PRO A 116 15.29 -0.27 -3.01
N ALA A 117 15.87 -1.00 -3.97
CA ALA A 117 15.12 -1.64 -5.06
C ALA A 117 14.33 -2.89 -4.61
N LYS A 118 14.64 -3.48 -3.46
CA LYS A 118 14.07 -4.76 -3.01
C LYS A 118 12.57 -4.68 -2.78
N GLY A 119 12.09 -3.54 -2.27
CA GLY A 119 10.65 -3.28 -2.10
C GLY A 119 9.91 -3.29 -3.43
N PHE A 120 10.47 -2.64 -4.46
CA PHE A 120 9.87 -2.61 -5.80
C PHE A 120 9.89 -3.97 -6.48
N ILE A 121 10.99 -4.71 -6.37
CA ILE A 121 11.12 -6.03 -7.00
C ILE A 121 10.12 -7.02 -6.38
N ASN A 122 10.05 -7.10 -5.05
CA ASN A 122 9.09 -7.98 -4.37
C ASN A 122 7.65 -7.63 -4.72
N ALA A 123 7.33 -6.33 -4.77
CA ALA A 123 5.99 -5.89 -5.09
C ALA A 123 5.64 -6.13 -6.56
N ALA A 124 6.56 -5.87 -7.49
CA ALA A 124 6.38 -6.12 -8.92
C ALA A 124 6.11 -7.60 -9.18
N ILE A 125 6.96 -8.50 -8.65
CA ILE A 125 6.80 -9.95 -8.78
C ILE A 125 5.47 -10.40 -8.16
N GLY A 126 5.14 -9.91 -6.96
CA GLY A 126 3.88 -10.24 -6.30
C GLY A 126 2.63 -9.73 -7.03
N THR A 127 2.75 -8.75 -7.92
CA THR A 127 1.62 -8.19 -8.69
C THR A 127 1.38 -8.94 -10.01
N LEU A 128 2.37 -9.69 -10.50
CA LEU A 128 2.30 -10.41 -11.78
C LEU A 128 1.03 -11.26 -11.97
N PRO A 129 0.53 -12.01 -10.98
CA PRO A 129 -0.66 -12.85 -11.16
C PRO A 129 -1.93 -12.07 -11.55
N ILE A 130 -2.00 -10.77 -11.24
CA ILE A 130 -3.12 -9.90 -11.60
C ILE A 130 -2.76 -9.00 -12.78
N LEU A 131 -1.50 -8.59 -12.88
CA LEU A 131 -1.01 -7.77 -13.99
C LEU A 131 -1.13 -8.49 -15.34
N ILE A 132 -0.83 -9.80 -15.39
CA ILE A 132 -0.91 -10.57 -16.64
C ILE A 132 -2.36 -10.60 -17.18
N PRO A 133 -3.39 -10.99 -16.40
CA PRO A 133 -4.79 -10.86 -16.83
C PRO A 133 -5.19 -9.43 -17.20
N ALA A 134 -4.71 -8.41 -16.46
CA ALA A 134 -5.00 -7.01 -16.76
C ALA A 134 -4.45 -6.59 -18.13
N LEU A 135 -3.24 -7.01 -18.47
CA LEU A 135 -2.64 -6.76 -19.78
C LEU A 135 -3.44 -7.44 -20.90
N ILE A 136 -3.82 -8.71 -20.72
CA ILE A 136 -4.65 -9.43 -21.69
C ILE A 136 -5.97 -8.67 -21.93
N LEU A 137 -6.63 -8.23 -20.85
CA LEU A 137 -7.85 -7.44 -20.95
C LEU A 137 -7.63 -6.12 -21.68
N ALA A 138 -6.57 -5.38 -21.35
CA ALA A 138 -6.29 -4.07 -21.95
C ALA A 138 -6.07 -4.13 -23.47
N PHE A 139 -5.54 -5.23 -23.99
CA PHE A 139 -5.38 -5.44 -25.44
C PHE A 139 -6.61 -6.00 -26.13
N ARG A 140 -7.47 -6.73 -25.40
CA ARG A 140 -8.65 -7.41 -25.95
C ARG A 140 -9.96 -6.65 -25.72
N THR A 141 -9.97 -5.63 -24.86
CA THR A 141 -11.19 -4.91 -24.51
C THR A 141 -11.77 -4.20 -25.73
N THR A 142 -13.07 -4.37 -25.90
CA THR A 142 -13.93 -3.64 -26.83
C THR A 142 -14.94 -2.84 -26.02
N VAL A 143 -15.43 -1.74 -26.59
CA VAL A 143 -16.53 -0.99 -26.00
C VAL A 143 -17.71 -1.95 -25.87
N LEU A 144 -18.28 -2.09 -24.67
CA LEU A 144 -19.58 -2.75 -24.55
C LEU A 144 -20.60 -1.85 -25.23
N THR A 145 -20.87 -2.11 -26.50
CA THR A 145 -22.14 -1.80 -27.10
C THR A 145 -23.16 -2.67 -26.37
N THR A 146 -24.20 -2.05 -25.82
CA THR A 146 -25.36 -2.80 -25.34
C THR A 146 -25.96 -3.48 -26.57
N GLU A 147 -25.47 -4.65 -26.91
CA GLU A 147 -26.19 -5.52 -27.82
C GLU A 147 -27.51 -5.84 -27.16
N ALA A 148 -28.56 -5.65 -27.94
CA ALA A 148 -29.89 -5.54 -27.43
C ALA A 148 -30.22 -6.81 -26.62
N GLY A 149 -30.58 -6.59 -25.34
CA GLY A 149 -30.58 -7.64 -24.33
C GLY A 149 -31.47 -8.84 -24.69
N THR A 150 -31.26 -9.94 -23.96
CA THR A 150 -32.04 -11.16 -24.09
C THR A 150 -33.53 -10.85 -24.16
N LEU A 151 -34.20 -11.48 -25.11
CA LEU A 151 -35.60 -11.23 -25.40
C LEU A 151 -36.47 -11.33 -24.13
N PRO A 152 -37.22 -10.27 -23.74
CA PRO A 152 -38.11 -10.34 -22.59
C PRO A 152 -39.05 -11.54 -22.68
N SER A 153 -39.35 -12.20 -21.56
CA SER A 153 -40.16 -13.43 -21.52
C SER A 153 -41.54 -13.26 -22.17
N TRP A 154 -42.12 -12.06 -22.13
CA TRP A 154 -43.39 -11.73 -22.80
C TRP A 154 -43.25 -11.63 -24.33
N MET A 155 -42.07 -11.34 -24.85
CA MET A 155 -41.78 -11.23 -26.27
C MET A 155 -41.39 -12.59 -26.88
N GLN A 156 -40.98 -13.56 -26.07
CA GLN A 156 -40.76 -14.96 -26.50
C GLN A 156 -42.01 -15.60 -27.12
N ALA A 157 -43.21 -15.20 -26.68
CA ALA A 157 -44.47 -15.67 -27.26
C ALA A 157 -44.65 -15.30 -28.75
N TYR A 158 -43.92 -14.29 -29.23
CA TYR A 158 -43.97 -13.83 -30.62
C TYR A 158 -42.87 -14.47 -31.49
N ALA A 159 -41.93 -15.21 -30.90
CA ALA A 159 -40.83 -15.86 -31.62
C ALA A 159 -41.31 -16.94 -32.61
N GLY A 160 -42.48 -17.54 -32.38
CA GLY A 160 -43.09 -18.52 -33.29
C GLY A 160 -43.83 -17.92 -34.51
N ARG A 161 -43.94 -16.59 -34.62
CA ARG A 161 -44.59 -15.93 -35.78
C ARG A 161 -43.58 -15.74 -36.91
N SER A 162 -43.87 -16.25 -38.11
CA SER A 162 -42.96 -16.20 -39.26
C SER A 162 -42.52 -14.79 -39.68
N GLU A 163 -43.29 -13.75 -39.36
CA GLU A 163 -42.99 -12.36 -39.72
C GLU A 163 -42.04 -11.66 -38.73
N ILE A 164 -41.94 -12.15 -37.49
CA ILE A 164 -41.20 -11.50 -36.39
C ILE A 164 -40.11 -12.43 -35.84
N GLY A 165 -40.31 -13.74 -35.95
CA GLY A 165 -39.45 -14.81 -35.44
C GLY A 165 -38.02 -14.74 -35.95
N ASP A 166 -37.81 -14.47 -37.24
CA ASP A 166 -36.47 -14.36 -37.83
C ASP A 166 -35.66 -13.20 -37.23
N ALA A 167 -36.31 -12.10 -36.88
CA ALA A 167 -35.66 -10.98 -36.19
C ALA A 167 -35.40 -11.28 -34.70
N LEU A 168 -36.27 -12.07 -34.07
CA LEU A 168 -36.22 -12.41 -32.64
C LEU A 168 -35.22 -13.54 -32.33
N ILE A 169 -34.93 -14.43 -33.28
CA ILE A 169 -33.98 -15.54 -33.12
C ILE A 169 -32.57 -15.03 -32.79
N ASN A 170 -32.17 -13.89 -33.34
CA ASN A 170 -30.89 -13.24 -33.04
C ASN A 170 -30.74 -12.82 -31.57
N TYR A 171 -31.86 -12.69 -30.83
CA TYR A 171 -31.89 -12.34 -29.40
C TYR A 171 -31.96 -13.54 -28.45
N THR A 172 -32.09 -14.75 -29.01
CA THR A 172 -32.25 -16.00 -28.25
C THR A 172 -30.98 -16.83 -28.17
N GLN A 173 -29.90 -16.42 -28.83
CA GLN A 173 -28.60 -17.07 -28.68
C GLN A 173 -28.00 -16.64 -27.34
N PRO A 174 -27.95 -17.51 -26.30
CA PRO A 174 -27.14 -17.20 -25.14
C PRO A 174 -25.69 -17.18 -25.61
N GLU A 175 -25.11 -15.99 -25.77
CA GLU A 175 -23.67 -15.90 -25.94
C GLU A 175 -23.02 -16.55 -24.70
N ALA A 176 -22.32 -17.66 -24.91
CA ALA A 176 -21.55 -18.28 -23.86
C ALA A 176 -20.49 -17.27 -23.39
N MET A 177 -20.33 -17.10 -22.07
CA MET A 177 -19.29 -16.23 -21.53
C MET A 177 -17.93 -16.62 -22.10
N ASN A 178 -17.28 -15.69 -22.79
CA ASN A 178 -15.97 -15.90 -23.32
C ASN A 178 -14.93 -15.84 -22.20
N ALA A 179 -13.76 -16.46 -22.40
CA ALA A 179 -12.64 -16.38 -21.44
C ALA A 179 -12.28 -14.92 -21.06
N VAL A 180 -12.48 -13.98 -21.99
CA VAL A 180 -12.26 -12.54 -21.78
C VAL A 180 -13.25 -11.95 -20.77
N ASP A 181 -14.50 -12.44 -20.73
CA ASP A 181 -15.51 -11.94 -19.79
C ASP A 181 -15.21 -12.35 -18.35
N TYR A 182 -14.66 -13.54 -18.15
CA TYR A 182 -14.15 -13.97 -16.84
C TYR A 182 -12.95 -13.13 -16.38
N ILE A 183 -12.00 -12.87 -17.29
CA ILE A 183 -10.85 -11.98 -17.00
C ILE A 183 -11.35 -10.57 -16.68
N ARG A 184 -12.31 -10.05 -17.44
CA ARG A 184 -12.92 -8.74 -17.22
C ARG A 184 -13.57 -8.66 -15.84
N ALA A 185 -14.37 -9.67 -15.46
CA ALA A 185 -14.98 -9.72 -14.13
C ALA A 185 -13.93 -9.72 -13.01
N LEU A 186 -12.88 -10.54 -13.14
CA LEU A 186 -11.77 -10.60 -12.18
C LEU A 186 -11.09 -9.23 -12.04
N ILE A 187 -10.72 -8.59 -13.14
CA ILE A 187 -10.04 -7.29 -13.10
C ILE A 187 -10.95 -6.21 -12.55
N ARG A 188 -12.24 -6.18 -12.91
CA ARG A 188 -13.22 -5.23 -12.35
C ARG A 188 -13.38 -5.39 -10.84
N ILE A 189 -13.30 -6.60 -10.29
CA ILE A 189 -13.24 -6.81 -8.83
C ILE A 189 -11.97 -6.16 -8.26
N CYS A 190 -10.81 -6.36 -8.90
CA CYS A 190 -9.54 -5.75 -8.46
C CYS A 190 -9.56 -4.22 -8.49
N ILE A 191 -10.23 -3.61 -9.48
CA ILE A 191 -10.28 -2.15 -9.67
C ILE A 191 -11.64 -1.55 -9.32
N MET A 192 -12.48 -2.26 -8.56
CA MET A 192 -13.86 -1.85 -8.23
C MET A 192 -13.98 -0.43 -7.67
N PRO A 193 -13.07 0.06 -6.80
CA PRO A 193 -13.13 1.45 -6.34
C PRO A 193 -13.06 2.47 -7.49
N PHE A 194 -12.28 2.17 -8.53
CA PHE A 194 -12.16 3.01 -9.72
C PHE A 194 -13.37 2.89 -10.65
N VAL A 195 -13.96 1.69 -10.75
CA VAL A 195 -15.20 1.46 -11.49
C VAL A 195 -16.34 2.34 -10.94
N ASN A 196 -16.49 2.38 -9.63
CA ASN A 196 -17.53 3.17 -8.97
C ASN A 196 -17.35 4.69 -9.11
N VAL A 197 -16.12 5.16 -9.30
CA VAL A 197 -15.80 6.58 -9.54
C VAL A 197 -16.29 7.03 -10.91
N ILE A 198 -16.10 6.19 -11.95
CA ILE A 198 -16.55 6.49 -13.31
C ILE A 198 -18.06 6.36 -13.44
N GLY A 199 -18.65 5.42 -12.70
CA GLY A 199 -20.07 5.11 -12.80
C GLY A 199 -20.37 4.12 -13.93
N HIS A 200 -21.48 3.40 -13.77
CA HIS A 200 -21.87 2.31 -14.67
C HIS A 200 -22.46 2.81 -16.00
N ASP A 201 -22.92 4.06 -16.04
CA ASP A 201 -23.65 4.63 -17.18
C ASP A 201 -22.71 5.19 -18.28
N ASN A 202 -21.39 5.24 -18.04
CA ASN A 202 -20.42 5.79 -18.97
C ASN A 202 -19.59 4.67 -19.63
N SER A 203 -20.10 4.12 -20.73
CA SER A 203 -19.45 3.03 -21.48
C SER A 203 -18.05 3.41 -21.99
N ASN A 204 -17.86 4.66 -22.43
CA ASN A 204 -16.54 5.14 -22.87
C ASN A 204 -15.54 5.24 -21.71
N GLY A 205 -16.00 5.71 -20.55
CA GLY A 205 -15.18 5.74 -19.33
C GLY A 205 -14.78 4.35 -18.87
N MET A 206 -15.72 3.39 -18.91
CA MET A 206 -15.44 2.00 -18.56
C MET A 206 -14.43 1.35 -19.52
N PHE A 207 -14.55 1.62 -20.82
CA PHE A 207 -13.58 1.17 -21.81
C PHE A 207 -12.17 1.71 -21.55
N LEU A 208 -12.05 3.02 -21.28
CA LEU A 208 -10.76 3.62 -20.92
C LEU A 208 -10.20 3.02 -19.63
N LEU A 209 -11.04 2.75 -18.64
CA LEU A 209 -10.64 2.14 -17.39
C LEU A 209 -10.09 0.72 -17.60
N GLU A 210 -10.74 -0.09 -18.42
CA GLU A 210 -10.25 -1.44 -18.76
C GLU A 210 -8.90 -1.37 -19.48
N ARG A 211 -8.70 -0.38 -20.36
CA ARG A 211 -7.43 -0.19 -21.07
C ARG A 211 -6.30 0.30 -20.15
N ILE A 212 -6.61 1.12 -19.15
CA ILE A 212 -5.65 1.66 -18.17
C ILE A 212 -5.50 0.71 -16.96
N SER A 213 -6.30 -0.35 -16.87
CA SER A 213 -6.28 -1.31 -15.76
C SER A 213 -4.90 -1.87 -15.41
N PRO A 214 -3.96 -2.15 -16.35
CA PRO A 214 -2.62 -2.61 -15.98
C PRO A 214 -1.85 -1.58 -15.14
N LEU A 215 -2.01 -0.29 -15.46
CA LEU A 215 -1.36 0.79 -14.72
C LEU A 215 -1.96 0.93 -13.31
N ILE A 216 -3.28 0.80 -13.19
CA ILE A 216 -3.99 0.88 -11.91
C ILE A 216 -3.58 -0.26 -10.99
N VAL A 217 -3.49 -1.48 -11.53
CA VAL A 217 -3.04 -2.67 -10.80
C VAL A 217 -1.59 -2.54 -10.31
N MET A 218 -0.75 -1.73 -10.96
CA MET A 218 0.61 -1.45 -10.49
C MET A 218 0.71 -0.40 -9.38
N LEU A 219 -0.33 0.41 -9.14
CA LEU A 219 -0.30 1.45 -8.11
C LEU A 219 0.06 0.89 -6.71
N PRO A 220 -0.56 -0.20 -6.22
CA PRO A 220 -0.15 -0.86 -4.98
C PRO A 220 1.35 -1.12 -4.88
N SER A 221 1.95 -1.60 -5.96
CA SER A 221 3.37 -1.97 -6.00
C SER A 221 4.28 -0.74 -5.89
N VAL A 222 3.88 0.35 -6.55
CA VAL A 222 4.60 1.64 -6.51
C VAL A 222 4.54 2.25 -5.11
N PHE A 223 3.35 2.33 -4.50
CA PHE A 223 3.20 2.86 -3.14
C PHE A 223 3.92 2.02 -2.10
N PHE A 224 3.90 0.69 -2.24
CA PHE A 224 4.67 -0.20 -1.39
C PHE A 224 6.18 0.03 -1.55
N GLY A 225 6.69 0.16 -2.78
CA GLY A 225 8.11 0.44 -3.04
C GLY A 225 8.58 1.77 -2.44
N PHE A 226 7.79 2.84 -2.60
CA PHE A 226 8.08 4.14 -1.97
C PHE A 226 7.99 4.08 -0.43
N GLY A 227 7.04 3.33 0.10
CA GLY A 227 6.96 3.03 1.53
C GLY A 227 8.22 2.35 2.03
N TYR A 228 8.69 1.32 1.32
CA TYR A 228 9.91 0.58 1.65
C TYR A 228 11.13 1.49 1.70
N MET A 229 11.31 2.37 0.72
CA MET A 229 12.40 3.36 0.72
C MET A 229 12.33 4.30 1.92
N SER A 230 11.11 4.68 2.31
CA SER A 230 10.86 5.57 3.44
C SER A 230 11.20 4.92 4.79
N GLY A 231 11.26 3.58 4.85
CA GLY A 231 11.62 2.82 6.05
C GLY A 231 12.98 3.22 6.64
N LYS A 232 13.97 3.60 5.81
CA LYS A 232 15.26 4.13 6.30
C LYS A 232 15.08 5.42 7.11
N LYS A 233 14.33 6.38 6.57
CA LYS A 233 14.08 7.68 7.24
C LYS A 233 13.31 7.49 8.54
N ILE A 234 12.32 6.59 8.54
CA ILE A 234 11.54 6.27 9.73
C ILE A 234 12.42 5.64 10.82
N ARG A 235 13.30 4.70 10.45
CA ARG A 235 14.22 4.07 11.39
C ARG A 235 15.18 5.09 12.01
N THR A 236 15.71 6.00 11.21
CA THR A 236 16.53 7.11 11.72
C THR A 236 15.76 8.01 12.68
N ARG A 237 14.50 8.35 12.36
CA ARG A 237 13.62 9.12 13.27
C ARG A 237 13.34 8.40 14.58
N ILE A 238 13.20 7.08 14.56
CA ILE A 238 13.05 6.28 15.79
C ILE A 238 14.29 6.44 16.68
N HIS A 239 15.50 6.32 16.11
CA HIS A 239 16.74 6.51 16.87
C HIS A 239 16.90 7.92 17.42
N THR A 240 16.50 8.95 16.66
CA THR A 240 16.53 10.32 17.15
C THR A 240 15.63 10.48 18.37
N VAL A 241 14.38 10.03 18.28
CA VAL A 241 13.40 10.15 19.36
C VAL A 241 13.87 9.40 20.62
N ILE A 242 14.43 8.20 20.46
CA ILE A 242 15.00 7.43 21.57
C ILE A 242 16.10 8.23 22.25
N SER A 243 17.05 8.78 21.47
CA SER A 243 18.17 9.54 22.04
C SER A 243 17.73 10.83 22.74
N GLU A 244 16.68 11.49 22.25
CA GLU A 244 16.13 12.69 22.87
C GLU A 244 15.43 12.36 24.17
N ASN A 245 14.66 11.28 24.18
CA ASN A 245 14.01 10.76 25.39
C ASN A 245 15.06 10.38 26.44
N ASP A 246 16.13 9.69 26.06
CA ASP A 246 17.22 9.33 26.97
C ASP A 246 17.94 10.56 27.52
N LYS A 247 18.27 11.54 26.67
CA LYS A 247 18.84 12.82 27.12
C LYS A 247 17.90 13.54 28.09
N SER A 248 16.60 13.55 27.81
CA SER A 248 15.60 14.17 28.69
C SER A 248 15.51 13.46 30.04
N ARG A 249 15.58 12.13 30.04
CA ARG A 249 15.56 11.28 31.23
C ARG A 249 16.79 11.53 32.10
N ILE A 250 17.99 11.49 31.52
CA ILE A 250 19.25 11.76 32.21
C ILE A 250 19.25 13.18 32.81
N ARG A 251 18.72 14.18 32.09
CA ARG A 251 18.60 15.56 32.62
C ARG A 251 17.64 15.64 33.82
N LYS A 252 16.50 14.94 33.77
CA LYS A 252 15.54 14.89 34.88
C LYS A 252 16.15 14.20 36.10
N GLU A 253 16.88 13.12 35.88
CA GLU A 253 17.54 12.35 36.94
C GLU A 253 18.67 13.14 37.60
N LYS A 254 19.56 13.79 36.82
CA LYS A 254 20.58 14.71 37.35
C LYS A 254 19.96 15.86 38.17
N LYS A 255 18.81 16.40 37.75
CA LYS A 255 18.08 17.43 38.52
C LYS A 255 17.53 16.88 39.84
N ARG A 256 17.01 15.64 39.86
CA ARG A 256 16.53 14.99 41.10
C ARG A 256 17.68 14.74 42.07
N ILE A 257 18.79 14.17 41.61
CA ILE A 257 20.00 13.94 42.43
C ILE A 257 20.54 15.26 43.00
N ARG A 258 20.62 16.32 42.19
CA ARG A 258 21.04 17.66 42.68
C ARG A 258 20.10 18.21 43.76
N LYS A 259 18.78 18.04 43.60
CA LYS A 259 17.81 18.46 44.62
C LYS A 259 17.95 17.65 45.91
N GLN A 260 18.17 16.34 45.81
CA GLN A 260 18.38 15.47 46.96
C GLN A 260 19.68 15.82 47.69
N ASN A 261 20.79 15.97 46.99
CA ASN A 261 22.08 16.38 47.58
C ASN A 261 22.00 17.77 48.23
N ASN A 262 21.29 18.73 47.63
CA ASN A 262 21.07 20.04 48.23
C ASN A 262 20.16 19.99 49.47
N GLN A 263 19.21 19.05 49.55
CA GLN A 263 18.39 18.84 50.74
C GLN A 263 19.19 18.17 51.87
N VAL A 264 20.06 17.22 51.55
CA VAL A 264 20.95 16.58 52.53
C VAL A 264 21.95 17.61 53.09
N ARG A 265 22.61 18.40 52.22
CA ARG A 265 23.52 19.48 52.65
C ARG A 265 22.85 20.57 53.50
N ARG A 266 21.54 20.79 53.36
CA ARG A 266 20.79 21.74 54.19
C ARG A 266 20.39 21.16 55.57
N ARG A 267 20.46 19.84 55.73
CA ARG A 267 20.10 19.12 56.97
C ARG A 267 21.31 18.76 57.82
N GLU A 268 22.52 18.87 57.30
CA GLU A 268 23.75 18.83 58.09
C GLU A 268 23.96 20.23 58.69
N PRO A 269 23.62 20.49 59.97
CA PRO A 269 24.06 21.71 60.63
C PRO A 269 25.58 21.68 60.68
N GLU A 270 26.19 22.83 60.42
CA GLU A 270 27.62 23.09 60.58
C GLU A 270 28.06 22.62 61.98
N GLN A 271 28.57 21.41 62.07
CA GLN A 271 29.43 20.98 63.16
C GLN A 271 30.85 21.07 62.64
N LEU A 272 31.47 22.24 62.81
CA LEU A 272 32.91 22.40 62.90
C LEU A 272 33.23 23.81 63.43
N ASN A 273 33.86 23.80 64.61
CA ASN A 273 34.44 24.88 65.44
C ASN A 273 33.52 25.54 66.47
#